data_AF-A0A8K0EF08-F1
#
_entry.id   AF-A0A8K0EF08-F1
#
_cell.length_a   1.000
_cell.length_b   1.000
_cell.length_c   1.000
_cell.angle_alpha   90.00
_cell.angle_beta   90.00
_cell.angle_gamma   90.00
#
_symmetry.space_group_name_H-M   'P 1'
#
loop_
_entity.id
_entity.type
_entity.pdbx_description
1 polymer ?
#
loop_
_entity_poly.entity_id
_entity_poly.type
_entity_poly.pdbx_seq_one_letter_code
_entity_poly.pdbx_strand_id
1 'polypeptide(L)'
;MAMEFGKNFSGPGSDPLRHGTATTVPKDAHLAGFLHPVLYYYSHLPTDDDMLRRPLKWILPRPTRLHHVIEDFLFDFSSPVSHVLHLRRFLDTVFGYETRNYFAGSCFKMAMTHTNVPKTCQDQYLRGEGLTHAKS
;
A
#
# COMPACT_ATOMS: atom_id res chain seq x y z
N MET A 1 -4.77 -12.27 -2.63
CA MET A 1 -5.22 -11.44 -3.76
C MET A 1 -4.49 -11.98 -4.98
N ALA A 2 -5.19 -12.60 -5.92
CA ALA A 2 -4.58 -13.12 -7.14
C ALA A 2 -5.02 -12.22 -8.30
N MET A 3 -4.06 -11.64 -9.03
CA MET A 3 -4.35 -10.91 -10.27
C MET A 3 -4.20 -11.88 -11.44
N GLU A 4 -5.18 -11.90 -12.35
CA GLU A 4 -5.11 -12.67 -13.58
C GLU A 4 -4.71 -11.78 -14.75
N PHE A 5 -3.90 -12.33 -15.66
CA PHE A 5 -3.57 -11.67 -16.91
C PHE A 5 -4.81 -11.58 -17.81
N GLY A 6 -5.02 -10.42 -18.45
CA GLY A 6 -6.11 -10.22 -19.39
C GLY A 6 -6.03 -11.19 -20.59
N LYS A 7 -7.17 -11.39 -21.26
CA LYS A 7 -7.27 -12.21 -22.48
C LYS A 7 -6.19 -11.76 -23.49
N ASN A 8 -5.34 -12.70 -23.94
CA ASN A 8 -4.19 -12.53 -24.84
C ASN A 8 -2.83 -12.17 -24.22
N PHE A 9 -2.70 -12.13 -22.89
CA PHE A 9 -1.39 -11.95 -22.21
C PHE A 9 -0.76 -13.27 -21.74
N SER A 10 -1.43 -14.40 -22.02
CA SER A 10 -1.04 -15.75 -21.59
C SER A 10 -1.24 -16.75 -22.74
N GLY A 11 -0.25 -16.86 -23.62
CA GLY A 11 -0.19 -17.82 -24.72
C GLY A 11 1.22 -18.43 -24.89
N PRO A 12 1.36 -19.55 -25.64
CA PRO A 12 2.66 -20.16 -25.90
C PRO A 12 3.60 -19.18 -26.62
N GLY A 13 4.76 -18.90 -26.04
CA GLY A 13 5.76 -17.99 -26.62
C GLY A 13 5.43 -16.50 -26.48
N SER A 14 4.32 -16.13 -25.85
CA SER A 14 4.09 -14.75 -25.43
C SER A 14 4.74 -14.53 -24.07
N ASP A 15 5.86 -13.83 -24.04
CA ASP A 15 6.36 -13.23 -22.81
C ASP A 15 5.70 -11.85 -22.66
N PRO A 16 4.71 -11.67 -21.77
CA PRO A 16 4.11 -10.36 -21.53
C PRO A 16 5.14 -9.39 -20.94
N LEU A 17 6.27 -9.90 -20.44
CA LEU A 17 7.33 -9.15 -19.81
C LEU A 17 8.41 -8.89 -20.86
N ARG A 18 8.74 -7.62 -21.08
CA ARG A 18 9.72 -7.24 -22.11
C ARG A 18 11.09 -7.80 -21.72
N HIS A 19 11.82 -8.36 -22.68
CA HIS A 19 13.12 -8.98 -22.41
C HIS A 19 14.09 -8.01 -21.73
N GLY A 20 14.81 -8.47 -20.70
CA GLY A 20 15.78 -7.66 -19.96
C GLY A 20 15.20 -6.59 -19.02
N THR A 21 13.88 -6.58 -18.80
CA THR A 21 13.22 -5.65 -17.87
C THR A 21 12.91 -6.29 -16.52
N ALA A 22 13.39 -7.49 -16.26
CA ALA A 22 13.19 -8.18 -14.99
C ALA A 22 14.16 -7.63 -13.92
N THR A 23 13.63 -7.05 -12.86
CA THR A 23 14.41 -6.64 -11.68
C THR A 23 13.69 -7.04 -10.41
N THR A 24 14.46 -7.51 -9.43
CA THR A 24 13.99 -7.85 -8.07
C THR A 24 14.37 -6.78 -7.06
N VAL A 25 15.00 -5.69 -7.49
CA VAL A 25 15.54 -4.65 -6.60
C VAL A 25 14.50 -3.54 -6.38
N PRO A 26 14.04 -3.28 -5.14
CA PRO A 26 13.02 -2.25 -4.83
C PRO A 26 13.27 -0.87 -5.41
N LYS A 27 14.53 -0.43 -5.45
CA LYS A 27 14.91 0.89 -5.98
C LYS A 27 14.71 1.02 -7.50
N ASP A 28 14.82 -0.10 -8.21
CA ASP A 28 14.76 -0.17 -9.67
C ASP A 28 13.36 -0.60 -10.17
N ALA A 29 12.37 -0.70 -9.27
CA ALA A 29 11.00 -1.14 -9.56
C ALA A 29 10.35 -0.41 -10.74
N HIS A 30 10.66 0.87 -10.94
CA HIS A 30 10.10 1.69 -12.02
C HIS A 30 10.58 1.28 -13.43
N LEU A 31 11.63 0.45 -13.52
CA LEU A 31 12.15 -0.12 -14.76
C LEU A 31 11.61 -1.53 -15.01
N ALA A 32 10.91 -2.11 -14.04
CA ALA A 32 10.38 -3.46 -14.14
C ALA A 32 9.30 -3.52 -15.23
N GLY A 33 9.41 -4.49 -16.15
CA GLY A 33 8.34 -4.79 -17.11
C GLY A 33 7.19 -5.63 -16.54
N PHE A 34 7.29 -5.99 -15.26
CA PHE A 34 6.31 -6.76 -14.48
C PHE A 34 5.02 -5.96 -14.22
N LEU A 35 3.88 -6.66 -14.23
CA LEU A 35 2.60 -6.04 -13.92
C LEU A 35 2.52 -5.89 -12.41
N HIS A 36 2.83 -4.69 -11.94
CA HIS A 36 2.89 -4.43 -10.52
C HIS A 36 1.94 -3.30 -10.11
N PRO A 37 1.28 -3.40 -8.94
CA PRO A 37 0.48 -2.30 -8.43
C PRO A 37 1.33 -1.04 -8.27
N VAL A 38 0.79 0.09 -8.71
CA VAL A 38 1.36 1.42 -8.46
C VAL A 38 0.37 2.23 -7.67
N LEU A 39 0.80 2.68 -6.50
CA LEU A 39 0.00 3.53 -5.62
C LEU A 39 0.40 4.98 -5.81
N TYR A 40 -0.58 5.77 -6.22
CA TYR A 40 -0.44 7.20 -6.43
C TYR A 40 -1.09 7.95 -5.28
N TYR A 41 -0.32 8.79 -4.59
CA TYR A 41 -0.86 9.72 -3.62
C TYR A 41 -0.88 11.13 -4.19
N TYR A 42 -2.06 11.71 -4.24
CA TYR A 42 -2.32 13.09 -4.60
C TYR A 42 -2.74 13.85 -3.35
N SER A 43 -2.07 14.96 -3.04
CA SER A 43 -2.50 15.83 -1.94
C SER A 43 -3.86 16.47 -2.21
N HIS A 44 -4.19 16.67 -3.48
CA HIS A 44 -5.48 17.22 -3.94
C HIS A 44 -5.98 16.38 -5.11
N LEU A 45 -7.20 15.87 -4.98
CA LEU A 45 -7.91 15.22 -6.07
C LEU A 45 -8.69 16.26 -6.86
N PRO A 46 -8.86 16.10 -8.18
CA PRO A 46 -9.79 16.90 -8.97
C PRO A 46 -11.19 16.89 -8.37
N THR A 47 -11.86 18.04 -8.39
CA THR A 47 -13.28 18.11 -8.05
C THR A 47 -14.15 17.58 -9.19
N ASP A 48 -15.42 17.31 -8.92
CA ASP A 48 -16.37 16.88 -9.94
C ASP A 48 -16.50 17.91 -11.07
N ASP A 49 -16.48 19.21 -10.72
CA ASP A 49 -16.50 20.31 -11.69
C ASP A 49 -15.25 20.33 -12.59
N ASP A 50 -14.07 20.05 -12.02
CA ASP A 50 -12.83 19.93 -12.78
C ASP A 50 -12.90 18.74 -13.75
N MET A 51 -13.48 17.63 -13.30
CA MET A 51 -13.67 16.42 -14.11
C MET A 51 -14.66 16.64 -15.26
N LEU A 52 -15.68 17.48 -15.07
CA LEU A 52 -16.66 17.87 -16.09
C LEU A 52 -16.07 18.83 -17.12
N ARG A 53 -15.22 19.77 -16.69
CA ARG A 53 -14.60 20.78 -17.55
C ARG A 53 -13.24 20.36 -18.11
N ARG A 54 -12.88 19.08 -17.95
CA ARG A 54 -11.57 18.60 -18.36
C ARG A 54 -11.33 18.80 -19.87
N PRO A 55 -10.16 19.32 -20.26
CA PRO A 55 -9.82 19.42 -21.68
C PRO A 55 -9.64 18.04 -22.31
N LEU A 56 -9.82 17.98 -23.64
CA LEU A 56 -9.50 16.78 -24.41
C LEU A 56 -8.00 16.47 -24.25
N LYS A 57 -7.66 15.26 -23.79
CA LYS A 57 -6.31 14.82 -23.41
C LYS A 57 -5.78 15.38 -22.07
N TRP A 58 -6.66 15.66 -21.12
CA TRP A 58 -6.22 16.03 -19.78
C TRP A 58 -5.36 14.93 -19.15
N ILE A 59 -4.10 15.26 -18.86
CA ILE A 59 -3.17 14.37 -18.14
C ILE A 59 -3.39 14.65 -16.65
N LEU A 60 -3.54 13.59 -15.85
CA LEU A 60 -3.59 13.73 -14.40
C LEU A 60 -2.32 14.46 -13.91
N PRO A 61 -2.42 15.27 -12.85
CA PRO A 61 -1.26 15.94 -12.29
C PRO A 61 -0.19 14.93 -11.88
N ARG A 62 1.04 15.38 -11.69
CA ARG A 62 2.07 14.49 -11.12
C ARG A 62 1.68 14.17 -9.67
N PRO A 63 1.68 12.90 -9.26
CA PRO A 63 1.42 12.52 -7.87
C PRO A 63 2.44 13.13 -6.93
N THR A 64 1.99 13.52 -5.73
CA THR A 64 2.86 14.05 -4.67
C THR A 64 3.82 12.97 -4.18
N ARG A 65 3.33 11.73 -4.06
CA ARG A 65 4.14 10.56 -3.72
C ARG A 65 3.67 9.36 -4.54
N LEU A 66 4.61 8.46 -4.80
CA LEU A 66 4.37 7.27 -5.61
C LEU A 66 5.07 6.10 -4.97
N HIS A 67 4.40 4.94 -4.94
CA HIS A 67 4.98 3.68 -4.50
C HIS A 67 4.75 2.59 -5.55
N HIS A 68 5.85 2.02 -6.03
CA HIS A 68 5.83 0.79 -6.81
C HIS A 68 5.92 -0.39 -5.84
N VAL A 69 4.94 -1.29 -5.89
CA VAL A 69 5.09 -2.62 -5.31
C VAL A 69 5.86 -3.44 -6.34
N ILE A 70 6.87 -4.22 -5.96
CA ILE A 70 7.51 -5.15 -6.90
C ILE A 70 6.71 -6.45 -6.94
N GLU A 71 6.60 -7.04 -8.12
CA GLU A 71 6.04 -8.37 -8.33
C GLU A 71 7.08 -9.43 -7.92
N ASP A 72 6.67 -10.45 -7.16
CA ASP A 72 7.48 -11.66 -6.97
C ASP A 72 7.14 -12.70 -8.06
N PHE A 73 8.01 -13.67 -8.31
CA PHE A 73 7.87 -14.69 -9.37
C PHE A 73 6.51 -15.42 -9.40
N LEU A 74 5.80 -15.45 -8.27
CA LEU A 74 4.48 -16.08 -8.13
C LEU A 74 3.31 -15.11 -8.34
N PHE A 75 3.55 -13.88 -8.78
CA PHE A 75 2.56 -12.79 -8.80
C PHE A 75 1.93 -12.56 -7.41
N ASP A 76 2.67 -12.89 -6.36
CA ASP A 76 2.24 -12.74 -4.98
C ASP A 76 2.80 -11.45 -4.39
N PHE A 77 1.90 -10.62 -3.89
CA PHE A 77 2.21 -9.34 -3.25
C PHE A 77 2.13 -9.42 -1.72
N SER A 78 2.09 -10.64 -1.16
CA SER A 78 1.91 -10.86 0.29
C SER A 78 3.20 -10.97 1.10
N SER A 79 4.36 -11.07 0.43
CA SER A 79 5.67 -11.16 1.11
C SER A 79 5.84 -10.07 2.18
N PRO A 80 6.04 -10.44 3.46
CA PRO A 80 6.04 -9.48 4.57
C PRO A 80 7.12 -8.40 4.43
N VAL A 81 8.31 -8.78 3.96
CA VAL A 81 9.48 -7.89 3.94
C VAL A 81 9.52 -7.07 2.65
N SER A 82 9.35 -7.69 1.49
CA SER A 82 9.47 -6.99 0.21
C SER A 82 8.25 -6.13 -0.12
N HIS A 83 7.04 -6.54 0.29
CA HIS A 83 5.80 -5.87 -0.10
C HIS A 83 5.11 -5.20 1.07
N VAL A 84 4.68 -5.99 2.07
CA VAL A 84 3.81 -5.48 3.14
C VAL A 84 4.48 -4.39 3.96
N LEU A 85 5.74 -4.58 4.36
CA LEU A 85 6.48 -3.60 5.15
C LEU A 85 6.69 -2.28 4.40
N HIS A 86 7.06 -2.34 3.12
CA HIS A 86 7.31 -1.17 2.28
C HIS A 86 6.02 -0.41 1.98
N LEU A 87 4.96 -1.13 1.63
CA LEU A 87 3.63 -0.57 1.42
C LEU A 87 3.15 0.14 2.68
N ARG A 88 3.22 -0.54 3.81
CA ARG A 88 2.83 0.02 5.10
C ARG A 88 3.63 1.29 5.41
N ARG A 89 4.95 1.28 5.21
CA ARG A 89 5.79 2.47 5.44
C ARG A 89 5.39 3.63 4.55
N PHE A 90 5.02 3.36 3.29
CA PHE A 90 4.47 4.36 2.39
C PHE A 90 3.15 4.94 2.93
N LEU A 91 2.20 4.10 3.35
CA LEU A 91 0.92 4.54 3.92
C LEU A 91 1.12 5.34 5.22
N ASP A 92 1.96 4.87 6.14
CA ASP A 92 2.29 5.56 7.38
C ASP A 92 2.86 6.97 7.09
N THR A 93 3.66 7.10 6.04
CA THR A 93 4.25 8.37 5.61
C THR A 93 3.23 9.29 4.93
N VAL A 94 2.31 8.72 4.14
CA VAL A 94 1.26 9.46 3.43
C VAL A 94 0.21 10.00 4.40
N PHE A 95 -0.23 9.19 5.36
CA PHE A 95 -1.27 9.57 6.32
C PHE A 95 -0.73 10.26 7.58
N GLY A 96 0.58 10.19 7.81
CA GLY A 96 1.22 10.87 8.94
C GLY A 96 0.95 10.22 10.31
N TYR A 97 0.52 8.96 10.34
CA TYR A 97 0.38 8.19 11.59
C TYR A 97 0.71 6.72 11.35
N GLU A 98 1.09 6.03 12.44
CA GLU A 98 1.42 4.61 12.39
C GLU A 98 0.16 3.73 12.33
N THR A 99 0.11 2.84 11.33
CA THR A 99 -1.02 1.91 11.08
C THR A 99 -0.87 0.54 11.76
N ARG A 100 -0.02 0.40 12.79
CA ARG A 100 0.27 -0.91 13.42
C ARG A 100 -0.85 -1.21 14.39
N ASN A 101 -1.39 -2.42 14.30
CA ASN A 101 -2.21 -2.94 15.38
C ASN A 101 -1.28 -3.57 16.43
N TYR A 102 -1.59 -3.30 17.69
CA TYR A 102 -0.85 -3.82 18.83
C TYR A 102 -1.81 -4.59 19.72
N PHE A 103 -1.30 -5.65 20.36
CA PHE A 103 -2.07 -6.36 21.37
C PHE A 103 -2.33 -5.45 22.58
N ALA A 104 -3.45 -5.68 23.28
CA ALA A 104 -3.84 -4.90 24.45
C ALA A 104 -2.73 -4.84 25.51
N GLY A 105 -2.03 -5.95 25.77
CA GLY A 105 -0.90 -5.98 26.70
C GLY A 105 0.27 -5.10 26.27
N SER A 106 0.55 -5.02 24.97
CA SER A 106 1.58 -4.11 24.43
C SER A 106 1.15 -2.66 24.55
N CYS A 107 -0.11 -2.33 24.22
CA CYS A 107 -0.66 -0.99 24.40
C CYS A 107 -0.63 -0.56 25.87
N PHE A 108 -1.02 -1.45 26.80
CA PHE A 108 -0.94 -1.20 28.24
C PHE A 108 0.50 -0.89 28.66
N LYS A 109 1.45 -1.75 28.29
CA LYS A 109 2.87 -1.53 28.62
C LYS A 109 3.36 -0.19 28.07
N MET A 110 3.05 0.14 26.81
CA MET A 110 3.44 1.42 26.21
C MET A 110 2.79 2.61 26.92
N ALA A 111 1.50 2.53 27.24
CA ALA A 111 0.77 3.59 27.96
C ALA A 111 1.33 3.86 29.36
N MET A 112 1.86 2.82 30.02
CA MET A 112 2.47 2.93 31.33
C MET A 112 3.95 3.37 31.30
N THR A 113 4.62 3.31 30.14
CA THR A 113 6.08 3.55 30.04
C THR A 113 6.45 4.74 29.17
N HIS A 114 5.57 5.21 28.30
CA HIS A 114 5.81 6.29 27.34
C HIS A 114 4.73 7.36 27.45
N THR A 115 5.11 8.62 27.23
CA THR A 115 4.17 9.76 27.26
C THR A 115 3.19 9.73 26.09
N ASN A 116 3.62 9.21 24.93
CA ASN A 116 2.82 9.08 23.73
C ASN A 116 2.75 7.61 23.32
N VAL A 117 1.53 7.15 22.99
CA VAL A 117 1.28 5.80 22.47
C VAL A 117 0.79 5.86 21.02
N PRO A 118 0.98 4.79 20.22
CA PRO A 118 0.49 4.73 18.85
C PRO A 118 -1.01 5.02 18.76
N LYS A 119 -1.43 5.70 17.68
CA LYS A 119 -2.81 6.15 17.48
C LYS A 119 -3.83 5.00 17.57
N THR A 120 -3.48 3.83 17.04
CA THR A 120 -4.30 2.61 17.15
C THR A 120 -4.56 2.18 18.59
N CYS A 121 -3.56 2.28 19.48
CA CYS A 121 -3.76 2.03 20.92
C CYS A 121 -4.69 3.08 21.55
N GLN A 122 -4.60 4.34 21.12
CA GLN A 122 -5.49 5.41 21.61
C GLN A 122 -6.92 5.18 21.15
N ASP A 123 -7.12 4.92 19.87
CA ASP A 123 -8.43 4.79 19.26
C ASP A 123 -9.12 3.48 19.64
N GLN A 124 -8.38 2.38 19.87
CA GLN A 124 -8.96 1.07 20.19
C GLN A 124 -8.88 0.72 21.68
N TYR A 125 -7.67 0.63 22.23
CA TYR A 125 -7.46 0.14 23.60
C TYR A 125 -7.93 1.16 24.64
N LEU A 126 -7.50 2.43 24.55
CA LEU A 126 -7.87 3.46 25.52
C LEU A 126 -9.34 3.86 25.46
N ARG A 127 -10.02 3.67 24.32
CA ARG A 127 -11.46 3.87 24.18
C ARG A 127 -12.30 2.65 24.55
N GLY A 128 -11.68 1.54 24.96
CA GLY A 128 -12.38 0.32 25.35
C GLY A 128 -13.02 -0.45 24.19
N GLU A 129 -12.76 -0.06 22.94
CA GLU A 129 -13.29 -0.73 21.74
C GLU A 129 -12.67 -2.12 21.50
N GLY A 130 -11.60 -2.46 22.22
CA GLY A 130 -10.90 -3.76 22.15
C GLY A 130 -11.38 -4.86 23.11
N LEU A 131 -12.45 -4.65 23.89
CA LEU A 131 -12.87 -5.56 24.98
C LEU A 131 -14.20 -6.31 24.75
N THR A 132 -14.63 -6.54 23.51
CA THR A 132 -15.78 -7.42 23.26
C THR A 132 -15.37 -8.90 23.20
N HIS A 133 -14.78 -9.44 24.27
CA HIS A 133 -14.77 -10.89 24.53
C HIS A 133 -14.50 -11.19 26.00
N ALA A 134 -15.57 -11.19 26.80
CA ALA A 134 -15.69 -11.98 28.02
C ALA A 134 -17.18 -12.19 28.30
N LYS A 135 -17.77 -13.25 27.75
CA LYS A 135 -18.96 -13.84 28.40
C LYS A 135 -18.44 -14.81 29.46
N SER A 136 -18.72 -14.45 30.71
CA SER A 136 -18.65 -15.31 31.90
C SER A 136 -19.53 -16.55 31.73
#